data_AF-A0A417ZA14-F1
#
_entry.id   AF-A0A417ZA14-F1
#
_cell.length_a   1.000
_cell.length_b   1.000
_cell.length_c   1.000
_cell.angle_alpha   90.00
_cell.angle_beta   90.00
_cell.angle_gamma   90.00
#
_symmetry.space_group_name_H-M   'P 1'
#
loop_
_entity.id
_entity.type
_entity.pdbx_description
1 polymer ?
#
loop_
_entity_poly.entity_id
_entity_poly.type
_entity_poly.pdbx_seq_one_letter_code
_entity_poly.pdbx_strand_id
1 'polypeptide(L)'
;MRSDPSILHVDLDAFFASVEQRDKPSLRGRPVVVGGTGMRGVVSTASYEARVYGARSAMSTAEARAICPAGTAFLSPRFEAYRKSSLVVMDLLRELSPLVEQVSIDEAYVDLRGADLEDLEVDTVRKRLERLDADIREATGGLTASAGAATSKMLAKIGSDLDKPNGITIVAPGEEKSVLEPMSVRAISGVGPATAARLRTFGVETVGDLRRMTDTDLVSVFGERHGRSLFALARARDDRELTLSREAKSISNEETFERDVHERHVLHREIERIAESVGARAEKAGVFGRTVHLKVRLPDFTALTRSFTTTSPTRDADVIARTATRLLDGLDLPQGVRLLGVGLSGFVAHAQTGLFDLETSADDETEYPEVFAPSPQDEPAHGSDAIDLSTRFSPSPERRWRTGMDVHHPDHGNGWVWGSGRSRVTVRFEGPTTPPGPVHTFAVDDEALSPAEAPSWT
;
A
#
# COMPACT_ATOMS: atom_id res chain seq x y z
N MET A 1 -8.89 27.99 7.67
CA MET A 1 -7.65 27.34 8.15
C MET A 1 -7.62 27.43 9.65
N ARG A 2 -7.04 26.44 10.31
CA ARG A 2 -6.94 26.40 11.76
C ARG A 2 -5.96 27.47 12.24
N SER A 3 -6.19 28.01 13.43
CA SER A 3 -5.31 28.98 14.10
C SER A 3 -4.04 28.36 14.64
N ASP A 4 -4.00 27.04 14.79
CA ASP A 4 -2.97 26.31 15.54
C ASP A 4 -2.49 25.08 14.74
N PRO A 5 -1.23 24.62 14.94
CA PRO A 5 -0.64 23.45 14.30
C PRO A 5 -1.19 22.12 14.85
N SER A 6 -2.50 21.99 14.84
CA SER A 6 -3.25 20.89 15.47
C SER A 6 -3.36 19.62 14.63
N ILE A 7 -3.06 19.67 13.33
CA ILE A 7 -3.03 18.48 12.50
C ILE A 7 -1.63 17.90 12.55
N LEU A 8 -1.52 16.71 13.13
CA LEU A 8 -0.32 15.89 13.11
C LEU A 8 -0.43 14.87 11.97
N HIS A 9 0.67 14.63 11.28
CA HIS A 9 0.89 13.50 10.41
C HIS A 9 2.12 12.73 10.90
N VAL A 10 1.97 11.42 11.08
CA VAL A 10 3.04 10.51 11.50
C VAL A 10 3.25 9.47 10.41
N ASP A 11 4.51 9.22 10.05
CA ASP A 11 4.94 8.27 9.01
C ASP A 11 6.15 7.47 9.49
N LEU A 12 6.02 6.14 9.56
CA LEU A 12 7.09 5.25 10.01
C LEU A 12 8.23 5.18 9.00
N ASP A 13 9.43 5.43 9.49
CA ASP A 13 10.64 5.57 8.69
C ASP A 13 11.04 4.28 8.00
N ALA A 14 11.04 4.29 6.67
CA ALA A 14 11.40 3.13 5.84
C ALA A 14 10.76 1.81 6.35
N PHE A 15 9.50 1.89 6.77
CA PHE A 15 8.86 0.98 7.73
C PHE A 15 9.20 -0.50 7.57
N PHE A 16 8.95 -1.11 6.41
CA PHE A 16 9.20 -2.54 6.22
C PHE A 16 10.69 -2.87 6.37
N ALA A 17 11.59 -2.07 5.79
CA ALA A 17 13.01 -2.31 5.92
C ALA A 17 13.49 -2.14 7.37
N SER A 18 12.97 -1.16 8.10
CA SER A 18 13.27 -0.93 9.51
C SER A 18 12.81 -2.10 10.40
N VAL A 19 11.62 -2.68 10.13
CA VAL A 19 11.17 -3.91 10.80
C VAL A 19 12.11 -5.08 10.51
N GLU A 20 12.53 -5.25 9.25
CA GLU A 20 13.49 -6.31 8.90
C GLU A 20 14.84 -6.12 9.59
N GLN A 21 15.37 -4.88 9.67
CA GLN A 21 16.63 -4.59 10.36
C GLN A 21 16.52 -4.75 11.87
N ARG A 22 15.36 -4.43 12.48
CA ARG A 22 15.09 -4.67 13.90
C ARG A 22 15.13 -6.17 14.20
N ASP A 23 14.37 -6.94 13.45
CA ASP A 23 14.16 -8.39 13.67
C ASP A 23 15.38 -9.23 13.28
N LYS A 24 16.23 -8.74 12.37
CA LYS A 24 17.40 -9.45 11.83
C LYS A 24 18.67 -8.65 12.14
N PRO A 25 19.29 -8.84 13.32
CA PRO A 25 20.44 -8.05 13.79
C PRO A 25 21.60 -7.94 12.78
N SER A 26 21.82 -8.96 11.94
CA SER A 26 22.85 -8.94 10.91
C SER A 26 22.60 -7.92 9.77
N LEU A 27 21.38 -7.40 9.66
CA LEU A 27 20.99 -6.41 8.66
C LEU A 27 21.01 -4.96 9.16
N ARG A 28 21.23 -4.73 10.46
CA ARG A 28 21.30 -3.38 11.04
C ARG A 28 22.42 -2.57 10.38
N GLY A 29 22.11 -1.36 9.90
CA GLY A 29 23.06 -0.52 9.18
C GLY A 29 23.46 -1.03 7.79
N ARG A 30 22.76 -2.04 7.25
CA ARG A 30 23.01 -2.60 5.91
C ARG A 30 21.92 -2.16 4.94
N PRO A 31 22.22 -2.00 3.64
CA PRO A 31 21.19 -1.80 2.63
C PRO A 31 20.18 -2.97 2.61
N VAL A 32 18.91 -2.64 2.84
CA VAL A 32 17.80 -3.60 2.78
C VAL A 32 16.74 -3.09 1.81
N VAL A 33 16.27 -3.98 0.94
CA VAL A 33 15.18 -3.75 -0.01
C VAL A 33 14.11 -4.81 0.24
N VAL A 34 12.90 -4.38 0.55
CA VAL A 34 11.73 -5.25 0.73
C VAL A 34 10.81 -5.11 -0.47
N GLY A 35 10.40 -6.22 -1.06
CA GLY A 35 9.46 -6.21 -2.19
C GLY A 35 9.40 -7.54 -2.93
N GLY A 36 8.87 -7.50 -4.15
CA GLY A 36 8.84 -8.66 -5.02
C GLY A 36 10.27 -9.06 -5.39
N THR A 37 10.71 -10.25 -5.03
CA THR A 37 12.11 -10.68 -5.25
C THR A 37 12.34 -11.34 -6.62
N GLY A 38 11.27 -11.67 -7.35
CA GLY A 38 11.29 -12.22 -8.70
C GLY A 38 11.52 -11.17 -9.80
N MET A 39 11.56 -11.61 -11.06
CA MET A 39 11.94 -10.80 -12.24
C MET A 39 11.02 -9.60 -12.50
N ARG A 40 9.72 -9.75 -12.21
CA ARG A 40 8.71 -8.69 -12.37
C ARG A 40 8.40 -7.98 -11.05
N GLY A 41 9.22 -8.22 -10.03
CA GLY A 41 9.07 -7.64 -8.70
C GLY A 41 9.32 -6.14 -8.69
N VAL A 42 8.66 -5.49 -7.74
CA VAL A 42 8.79 -4.05 -7.48
C VAL A 42 9.21 -3.87 -6.03
N VAL A 43 10.04 -2.85 -5.79
CA VAL A 43 10.44 -2.42 -4.45
C VAL A 43 9.23 -1.83 -3.72
N SER A 44 8.83 -2.45 -2.61
CA SER A 44 7.85 -1.87 -1.68
C SER A 44 8.52 -0.77 -0.86
N THR A 45 9.66 -1.10 -0.24
CA THR A 45 10.40 -0.22 0.66
C THR A 45 11.89 -0.45 0.49
N ALA A 46 12.67 0.63 0.46
CA ALA A 46 14.12 0.60 0.55
C ALA A 46 14.57 1.30 1.84
N SER A 47 15.51 0.70 2.56
CA SER A 47 16.16 1.30 3.74
C SER A 47 16.91 2.56 3.36
N TYR A 48 17.21 3.42 4.33
CA TYR A 48 17.99 4.64 4.05
C TYR A 48 19.37 4.33 3.47
N GLU A 49 20.02 3.25 3.92
CA GLU A 49 21.30 2.79 3.38
C GLU A 49 21.18 2.33 1.92
N ALA A 50 20.04 1.76 1.51
CA ALA A 50 19.78 1.40 0.12
C ALA A 50 19.45 2.64 -0.74
N ARG A 51 18.74 3.63 -0.17
CA ARG A 51 18.38 4.88 -0.85
C ARG A 51 19.60 5.71 -1.26
N VAL A 52 20.72 5.61 -0.53
CA VAL A 52 22.01 6.23 -0.92
C VAL A 52 22.45 5.80 -2.32
N TYR A 53 22.13 4.57 -2.74
CA TYR A 53 22.46 4.03 -4.06
C TYR A 53 21.36 4.29 -5.11
N GLY A 54 20.32 5.05 -4.77
CA GLY A 54 19.21 5.39 -5.65
C GLY A 54 18.02 4.42 -5.63
N ALA A 55 18.06 3.37 -4.79
CA ALA A 55 16.91 2.48 -4.62
C ALA A 55 15.73 3.26 -4.01
N ARG A 56 14.52 3.06 -4.55
CA ARG A 56 13.30 3.75 -4.11
C ARG A 56 12.07 2.88 -4.28
N SER A 57 11.03 3.17 -3.51
CA SER A 57 9.73 2.51 -3.67
C SER A 57 9.20 2.69 -5.09
N ALA A 58 8.46 1.69 -5.56
CA ALA A 58 7.91 1.58 -6.92
C ALA A 58 8.94 1.42 -8.05
N MET A 59 10.25 1.40 -7.77
CA MET A 59 11.30 0.99 -8.72
C MET A 59 11.22 -0.53 -8.97
N SER A 60 11.61 -1.00 -10.16
CA SER A 60 11.72 -2.44 -10.37
C SER A 60 12.83 -3.04 -9.49
N THR A 61 12.61 -4.24 -8.98
CA THR A 61 13.64 -4.92 -8.16
C THR A 61 14.90 -5.21 -8.98
N ALA A 62 14.77 -5.40 -10.30
CA ALA A 62 15.89 -5.59 -11.20
C ALA A 62 16.80 -4.34 -11.28
N GLU A 63 16.21 -3.15 -11.45
CA GLU A 63 16.96 -1.88 -11.42
C GLU A 63 17.61 -1.67 -10.05
N ALA A 64 16.89 -1.92 -8.96
CA ALA A 64 17.44 -1.82 -7.61
C ALA A 64 18.65 -2.75 -7.41
N ARG A 65 18.60 -3.99 -7.91
CA ARG A 65 19.74 -4.93 -7.90
C ARG A 65 20.92 -4.45 -8.74
N ALA A 66 20.67 -3.76 -9.84
CA ALA A 66 21.73 -3.25 -10.72
C ALA A 66 22.50 -2.07 -10.10
N ILE A 67 21.81 -1.21 -9.33
CA ILE A 67 22.42 -0.01 -8.73
C ILE A 67 22.95 -0.24 -7.31
N CYS A 68 22.41 -1.22 -6.58
CA CYS A 68 22.82 -1.50 -5.21
C CYS A 68 24.07 -2.39 -5.13
N PRO A 69 24.87 -2.29 -4.04
CA PRO A 69 25.99 -3.20 -3.81
C PRO A 69 25.58 -4.68 -3.73
N ALA A 70 26.51 -5.58 -4.05
CA ALA A 70 26.28 -7.02 -3.98
C ALA A 70 25.88 -7.53 -2.57
N GLY A 71 26.22 -6.77 -1.52
CA GLY A 71 25.88 -7.08 -0.12
C GLY A 71 24.51 -6.58 0.35
N THR A 72 23.67 -6.05 -0.56
CA THR A 72 22.30 -5.59 -0.26
C THR A 72 21.35 -6.77 -0.07
N ALA A 73 20.58 -6.74 1.02
CA ALA A 73 19.57 -7.76 1.28
C ALA A 73 18.28 -7.45 0.51
N PHE A 74 17.80 -8.41 -0.27
CA PHE A 74 16.51 -8.34 -0.98
C PHE A 74 15.55 -9.35 -0.36
N LEU A 75 14.56 -8.85 0.38
CA LEU A 75 13.68 -9.65 1.22
C LEU A 75 12.25 -9.65 0.67
N SER A 76 11.57 -10.79 0.78
CA SER A 76 10.14 -10.87 0.54
C SER A 76 9.37 -10.28 1.73
N PRO A 77 8.22 -9.61 1.50
CA PRO A 77 7.43 -9.01 2.58
C PRO A 77 6.95 -10.01 3.64
N ARG A 78 7.04 -9.62 4.92
CA ARG A 78 6.46 -10.31 6.08
C ARG A 78 5.31 -9.49 6.68
N PHE A 79 4.17 -9.46 5.99
CA PHE A 79 3.03 -8.58 6.33
C PHE A 79 2.50 -8.74 7.76
N GLU A 80 2.61 -9.93 8.35
CA GLU A 80 2.23 -10.16 9.74
C GLU A 80 3.11 -9.38 10.72
N ALA A 81 4.43 -9.41 10.54
CA ALA A 81 5.39 -8.63 11.34
C ALA A 81 5.14 -7.12 11.21
N TYR A 82 4.82 -6.66 9.98
CA TYR A 82 4.50 -5.26 9.71
C TYR A 82 3.18 -4.87 10.38
N ARG A 83 2.15 -5.72 10.30
CA ARG A 83 0.86 -5.45 10.95
C ARG A 83 1.01 -5.39 12.47
N LYS A 84 1.74 -6.33 13.08
CA LYS A 84 1.99 -6.34 14.53
C LYS A 84 2.69 -5.05 14.99
N SER A 85 3.69 -4.60 14.23
CA SER A 85 4.43 -3.37 14.57
C SER A 85 3.57 -2.11 14.37
N SER A 86 2.77 -2.08 13.29
CA SER A 86 1.82 -1.00 13.00
C SER A 86 0.77 -0.84 14.08
N LEU A 87 0.19 -1.94 14.57
CA LEU A 87 -0.84 -1.91 15.61
C LEU A 87 -0.34 -1.18 16.87
N VAL A 88 0.87 -1.49 17.34
CA VAL A 88 1.47 -0.82 18.50
C VAL A 88 1.55 0.69 18.29
N VAL A 89 2.02 1.14 17.13
CA VAL A 89 2.12 2.58 16.83
C VAL A 89 0.73 3.22 16.73
N MET A 90 -0.21 2.58 16.05
CA MET A 90 -1.56 3.10 15.88
C MET A 90 -2.31 3.17 17.22
N ASP A 91 -2.04 2.25 18.16
CA ASP A 91 -2.61 2.28 19.50
C ASP A 91 -2.05 3.47 20.30
N LEU A 92 -0.74 3.73 20.25
CA LEU A 92 -0.13 4.94 20.84
C LEU A 92 -0.72 6.24 20.26
N LEU A 93 -1.01 6.28 18.96
CA LEU A 93 -1.67 7.43 18.34
C LEU A 93 -3.12 7.61 18.82
N ARG A 94 -3.85 6.52 19.10
CA ARG A 94 -5.20 6.57 19.66
C ARG A 94 -5.21 6.97 21.14
N GLU A 95 -4.17 6.59 21.88
CA GLU A 95 -3.95 7.07 23.25
C GLU A 95 -3.63 8.57 23.27
N LEU A 96 -2.91 9.07 22.26
CA LEU A 96 -2.63 10.48 22.09
C LEU A 96 -3.91 11.30 21.83
N SER A 97 -4.79 10.84 20.95
CA SER A 97 -6.06 11.51 20.62
C SER A 97 -7.06 10.50 20.07
N PRO A 98 -8.37 10.61 20.36
CA PRO A 98 -9.39 9.78 19.75
C PRO A 98 -9.63 10.10 18.26
N LEU A 99 -9.08 11.23 17.77
CA LEU A 99 -9.29 11.72 16.41
C LEU A 99 -8.15 11.27 15.48
N VAL A 100 -8.14 9.98 15.12
CA VAL A 100 -7.12 9.36 14.26
C VAL A 100 -7.72 8.93 12.92
N GLU A 101 -7.10 9.35 11.82
CA GLU A 101 -7.33 8.81 10.48
C GLU A 101 -6.10 8.01 10.07
N GLN A 102 -6.20 6.68 10.10
CA GLN A 102 -5.16 5.80 9.57
C GLN A 102 -5.22 5.79 8.03
N VAL A 103 -4.13 6.23 7.39
CA VAL A 103 -4.02 6.33 5.92
C VAL A 103 -3.50 5.02 5.33
N SER A 104 -2.49 4.44 5.99
CA SER A 104 -1.86 3.18 5.61
C SER A 104 -1.40 2.40 6.86
N ILE A 105 -0.64 1.33 6.66
CA ILE A 105 -0.06 0.55 7.76
C ILE A 105 1.02 1.35 8.52
N ASP A 106 1.66 2.32 7.87
CA ASP A 106 2.77 3.11 8.40
C ASP A 106 2.44 4.61 8.58
N GLU A 107 1.27 5.07 8.12
CA GLU A 107 0.94 6.49 8.07
C GLU A 107 -0.44 6.78 8.69
N ALA A 108 -0.52 7.84 9.49
CA ALA A 108 -1.77 8.33 10.05
C ALA A 108 -1.77 9.84 10.25
N TYR A 109 -2.97 10.43 10.16
CA TYR A 109 -3.26 11.77 10.64
C TYR A 109 -3.88 11.71 12.03
N VAL A 110 -3.53 12.68 12.87
CA VAL A 110 -4.09 12.86 14.21
C VAL A 110 -4.51 14.31 14.40
N ASP A 111 -5.70 14.56 14.94
CA ASP A 111 -6.12 15.89 15.36
C ASP A 111 -5.82 16.08 16.86
N LEU A 112 -4.82 16.91 17.16
CA LEU A 112 -4.35 17.20 18.52
C LEU A 112 -5.37 17.99 19.35
N ARG A 113 -6.44 18.53 18.75
CA ARG A 113 -7.55 19.13 19.52
C ARG A 113 -8.31 18.11 20.36
N GLY A 114 -8.20 16.81 20.02
CA GLY A 114 -8.72 15.72 20.84
C GLY A 114 -7.72 15.20 21.88
N ALA A 115 -6.48 15.70 21.88
CA ALA A 115 -5.46 15.29 22.84
C ALA A 115 -5.60 16.04 24.16
N ASP A 116 -5.12 15.43 25.24
CA ASP A 116 -4.99 16.08 26.55
C ASP A 116 -3.73 16.95 26.59
N LEU A 117 -3.84 18.18 26.04
CA LEU A 117 -2.78 19.19 25.99
C LEU A 117 -3.26 20.50 26.61
N GLU A 118 -2.35 21.21 27.27
CA GLU A 118 -2.64 22.52 27.90
C GLU A 118 -2.99 23.60 26.86
N ASP A 119 -2.30 23.58 25.74
CA ASP A 119 -2.54 24.42 24.57
C ASP A 119 -2.00 23.73 23.30
N LEU A 120 -2.12 24.41 22.16
CA LEU A 120 -1.64 23.93 20.86
C LEU A 120 -0.53 24.84 20.32
N GLU A 121 0.18 25.54 21.20
CA GLU A 121 1.34 26.34 20.83
C GLU A 121 2.48 25.43 20.34
N VAL A 122 3.35 25.99 19.51
CA VAL A 122 4.43 25.24 18.83
C VAL A 122 5.31 24.47 19.84
N ASP A 123 5.65 25.07 20.98
CA ASP A 123 6.51 24.46 21.99
C ASP A 123 5.84 23.28 22.70
N THR A 124 4.54 23.40 23.01
CA THR A 124 3.73 22.35 23.64
C THR A 124 3.58 21.16 22.70
N VAL A 125 3.22 21.44 21.44
CA VAL A 125 3.13 20.42 20.39
C VAL A 125 4.48 19.73 20.19
N ARG A 126 5.59 20.47 20.11
CA ARG A 126 6.94 19.91 19.94
C ARG A 126 7.30 18.93 21.06
N LYS A 127 7.16 19.33 22.32
CA LYS A 127 7.45 18.47 23.48
C LYS A 127 6.59 17.20 23.45
N ARG A 128 5.32 17.31 23.04
CA ARG A 128 4.44 16.15 22.92
C ARG A 128 4.91 15.18 21.84
N LEU A 129 5.35 15.69 20.68
CA LEU A 129 5.84 14.85 19.59
C LEU A 129 7.19 14.19 19.92
N GLU A 130 8.08 14.88 20.64
CA GLU A 130 9.33 14.30 21.15
C GLU A 130 9.06 13.15 22.13
N ARG A 131 8.04 13.31 23.00
CA ARG A 131 7.57 12.24 23.88
C ARG A 131 7.00 11.07 23.07
N LEU A 132 6.10 11.33 22.11
CA LEU A 132 5.51 10.29 21.26
C LEU A 132 6.56 9.48 20.52
N ASP A 133 7.58 10.15 19.98
CA ASP A 133 8.71 9.50 19.30
C ASP A 133 9.51 8.59 20.26
N ALA A 134 9.77 9.02 21.48
CA ALA A 134 10.36 8.17 22.51
C ALA A 134 9.49 6.94 22.84
N ASP A 135 8.19 7.15 23.01
CA ASP A 135 7.22 6.09 23.33
C ASP A 135 7.12 5.06 22.18
N ILE A 136 7.12 5.51 20.91
CA ILE A 136 7.17 4.65 19.72
C ILE A 136 8.45 3.82 19.72
N ARG A 137 9.62 4.43 19.91
CA ARG A 137 10.90 3.70 19.92
C ARG A 137 10.92 2.64 21.01
N GLU A 138 10.46 2.96 22.21
CA GLU A 138 10.40 2.02 23.33
C GLU A 138 9.45 0.85 23.04
N ALA A 139 8.20 1.13 22.69
CA ALA A 139 7.16 0.11 22.51
C ALA A 139 7.42 -0.81 21.30
N THR A 140 8.12 -0.32 20.27
CA THR A 140 8.38 -1.07 19.04
C THR A 140 9.74 -1.75 19.00
N GLY A 141 10.56 -1.62 20.05
CA GLY A 141 11.92 -2.16 20.08
C GLY A 141 12.88 -1.44 19.12
N GLY A 142 12.64 -0.14 18.88
CA GLY A 142 13.55 0.76 18.16
C GLY A 142 13.13 1.20 16.77
N LEU A 143 11.84 1.09 16.38
CA LEU A 143 11.37 1.73 15.15
C LEU A 143 11.26 3.24 15.35
N THR A 144 11.51 4.01 14.29
CA THR A 144 11.39 5.47 14.29
C THR A 144 10.24 5.94 13.41
N ALA A 145 9.73 7.13 13.70
CA ALA A 145 8.74 7.81 12.90
C ALA A 145 9.21 9.24 12.62
N SER A 146 8.84 9.77 11.45
CA SER A 146 8.93 11.20 11.19
C SER A 146 7.56 11.83 11.32
N ALA A 147 7.52 13.02 11.92
CA ALA A 147 6.28 13.68 12.27
C ALA A 147 6.23 15.12 11.76
N GLY A 148 5.05 15.52 11.27
CA GLY A 148 4.76 16.87 10.83
C GLY A 148 3.51 17.42 11.50
N ALA A 149 3.58 18.60 12.10
CA ALA A 149 2.41 19.28 12.65
C ALA A 149 2.13 20.59 11.91
N ALA A 150 0.88 20.85 11.55
CA ALA A 150 0.49 22.07 10.82
C ALA A 150 -1.00 22.40 10.95
N THR A 151 -1.42 23.48 10.30
CA THR A 151 -2.80 23.97 10.28
C THR A 151 -3.74 23.16 9.36
N SER A 152 -3.21 22.22 8.56
CA SER A 152 -3.94 21.39 7.60
C SER A 152 -3.25 20.05 7.30
N LYS A 153 -4.00 19.10 6.73
CA LYS A 153 -3.50 17.76 6.36
C LYS A 153 -2.36 17.81 5.34
N MET A 154 -2.49 18.63 4.29
CA MET A 154 -1.44 18.74 3.28
C MET A 154 -0.11 19.19 3.91
N LEU A 155 -0.15 20.22 4.74
CA LEU A 155 1.08 20.74 5.35
C LEU A 155 1.65 19.86 6.44
N ALA A 156 0.82 19.19 7.23
CA ALA A 156 1.31 18.22 8.19
C ALA A 156 2.07 17.09 7.49
N LYS A 157 1.51 16.57 6.38
CA LYS A 157 2.19 15.56 5.55
C LYS A 157 3.51 16.07 4.99
N ILE A 158 3.51 17.25 4.38
CA ILE A 158 4.74 17.88 3.88
C ILE A 158 5.76 18.05 5.01
N GLY A 159 5.34 18.51 6.19
CA GLY A 159 6.19 18.67 7.37
C GLY A 159 6.87 17.36 7.75
N SER A 160 6.13 16.25 7.77
CA SER A 160 6.71 14.94 8.13
C SER A 160 7.75 14.44 7.13
N ASP A 161 7.73 14.92 5.88
CA ASP A 161 8.69 14.53 4.84
C ASP A 161 9.96 15.40 4.84
N LEU A 162 9.91 16.62 5.40
CA LEU A 162 10.98 17.62 5.30
C LEU A 162 12.27 17.21 5.99
N ASP A 163 12.17 16.54 7.14
CA ASP A 163 13.30 16.22 8.03
C ASP A 163 13.45 14.70 8.24
N LYS A 164 13.05 13.88 7.25
CA LYS A 164 13.25 12.42 7.31
C LYS A 164 14.75 12.07 7.23
N PRO A 165 15.23 11.06 7.96
CA PRO A 165 14.52 10.22 8.94
C PRO A 165 14.40 10.83 10.33
N ASN A 166 13.43 10.34 11.10
CA ASN A 166 13.31 10.54 12.54
C ASN A 166 13.25 12.02 12.95
N GLY A 167 12.67 12.84 12.08
CA GLY A 167 12.56 14.29 12.26
C GLY A 167 11.17 14.73 12.70
N ILE A 168 11.11 15.87 13.41
CA ILE A 168 9.87 16.52 13.82
C ILE A 168 9.87 17.93 13.24
N THR A 169 8.94 18.19 12.32
CA THR A 169 8.75 19.52 11.73
C THR A 169 7.38 20.07 12.11
N ILE A 170 7.34 21.28 12.67
CA ILE A 170 6.10 22.01 12.92
C ILE A 170 6.07 23.20 11.97
N VAL A 171 5.07 23.27 11.11
CA VAL A 171 4.81 24.45 10.28
C VAL A 171 3.85 25.35 11.04
N ALA A 172 4.37 26.45 11.57
CA ALA A 172 3.56 27.34 12.39
C ALA A 172 2.49 28.07 11.54
N PRO A 173 1.34 28.43 12.14
CA PRO A 173 0.36 29.30 11.51
C PRO A 173 1.01 30.59 11.01
N GLY A 174 0.82 30.91 9.73
CA GLY A 174 1.44 32.06 9.06
C GLY A 174 2.70 31.71 8.24
N GLU A 175 3.36 30.59 8.51
CA GLU A 175 4.58 30.17 7.79
C GLU A 175 4.28 29.35 6.53
N GLU A 176 3.03 28.91 6.34
CA GLU A 176 2.62 27.93 5.34
C GLU A 176 3.09 28.28 3.92
N LYS A 177 2.96 29.56 3.57
CA LYS A 177 3.33 30.05 2.24
C LYS A 177 4.83 30.01 2.02
N SER A 178 5.61 30.41 3.02
CA SER A 178 7.07 30.44 2.94
C SER A 178 7.66 29.04 2.81
N VAL A 179 7.03 28.05 3.46
CA VAL A 179 7.40 26.63 3.34
C VAL A 179 7.04 26.09 1.96
N LEU A 180 5.83 26.39 1.46
CA LEU A 180 5.35 25.84 0.19
C LEU A 180 6.03 26.42 -1.06
N GLU A 181 6.20 27.75 -1.15
CA GLU A 181 6.63 28.43 -2.38
C GLU A 181 7.88 27.86 -3.06
N PRO A 182 8.99 27.55 -2.35
CA PRO A 182 10.20 27.01 -2.97
C PRO A 182 10.09 25.54 -3.37
N MET A 183 9.05 24.82 -2.94
CA MET A 183 8.91 23.39 -3.20
C MET A 183 8.55 23.11 -4.66
N SER A 184 8.94 21.94 -5.16
CA SER A 184 8.41 21.40 -6.41
C SER A 184 6.89 21.30 -6.35
N VAL A 185 6.20 21.54 -7.46
CA VAL A 185 4.74 21.29 -7.56
C VAL A 185 4.33 19.87 -7.16
N ARG A 186 5.24 18.90 -7.24
CA ARG A 186 5.01 17.52 -6.81
C ARG A 186 4.81 17.37 -5.29
N ALA A 187 5.12 18.39 -4.49
CA ALA A 187 4.82 18.40 -3.06
C ALA A 187 3.31 18.56 -2.79
N ILE A 188 2.54 19.13 -3.74
CA ILE A 188 1.10 19.31 -3.58
C ILE A 188 0.39 17.96 -3.68
N SER A 189 -0.44 17.68 -2.68
CA SER A 189 -1.30 16.49 -2.66
C SER A 189 -2.16 16.42 -3.93
N GLY A 190 -2.08 15.31 -4.66
CA GLY A 190 -2.80 15.11 -5.93
C GLY A 190 -1.99 15.48 -7.18
N VAL A 191 -0.77 16.00 -7.06
CA VAL A 191 0.12 16.25 -8.21
C VAL A 191 1.02 15.04 -8.46
N GLY A 192 0.52 14.11 -9.28
CA GLY A 192 1.31 12.99 -9.79
C GLY A 192 2.29 13.37 -10.92
N PRO A 193 3.08 12.41 -11.43
CA PRO A 193 4.00 12.65 -12.56
C PRO A 193 3.32 13.22 -13.81
N ALA A 194 2.09 12.79 -14.11
CA ALA A 194 1.31 13.26 -15.27
C ALA A 194 0.89 14.73 -15.10
N THR A 195 0.26 15.09 -13.98
CA THR A 195 -0.11 16.48 -13.65
C THR A 195 1.12 17.38 -13.64
N ALA A 196 2.22 16.95 -13.02
CA ALA A 196 3.48 17.71 -13.02
C ALA A 196 4.04 17.90 -14.44
N ALA A 197 4.00 16.86 -15.29
CA ALA A 197 4.41 16.97 -16.68
C ALA A 197 3.55 17.97 -17.45
N ARG A 198 2.24 17.98 -17.20
CA ARG A 198 1.32 18.94 -17.82
C ARG A 198 1.59 20.36 -17.34
N LEU A 199 1.78 20.59 -16.04
CA LEU A 199 2.15 21.89 -15.48
C LEU A 199 3.46 22.43 -16.06
N ARG A 200 4.47 21.57 -16.26
CA ARG A 200 5.73 21.97 -16.90
C ARG A 200 5.54 22.51 -18.32
N THR A 201 4.52 22.07 -19.06
CA THR A 201 4.23 22.65 -20.40
C THR A 201 3.81 24.12 -20.34
N PHE A 202 3.45 24.62 -19.16
CA PHE A 202 3.14 26.03 -18.87
C PHE A 202 4.28 26.74 -18.10
N GLY A 203 5.46 26.12 -17.98
CA GLY A 203 6.60 26.68 -17.24
C GLY A 203 6.42 26.66 -15.72
N VAL A 204 5.56 25.78 -15.20
CA VAL A 204 5.26 25.67 -13.77
C VAL A 204 6.02 24.49 -13.17
N GLU A 205 7.02 24.78 -12.34
CA GLU A 205 7.89 23.78 -11.72
C GLU A 205 7.81 23.79 -10.18
N THR A 206 7.61 24.98 -9.61
CA THR A 206 7.47 25.20 -8.18
C THR A 206 6.05 25.55 -7.77
N VAL A 207 5.71 25.38 -6.49
CA VAL A 207 4.42 25.84 -5.96
C VAL A 207 4.29 27.36 -6.10
N GLY A 208 5.39 28.11 -5.97
CA GLY A 208 5.44 29.54 -6.26
C GLY A 208 5.00 29.87 -7.69
N ASP A 209 5.35 29.04 -8.68
CA ASP A 209 4.89 29.18 -10.07
C ASP A 209 3.40 28.86 -10.21
N LEU A 210 2.96 27.76 -9.62
CA LEU A 210 1.57 27.32 -9.64
C LEU A 210 0.63 28.38 -9.04
N ARG A 211 1.07 29.08 -7.99
CA ARG A 211 0.31 30.18 -7.37
C ARG A 211 0.11 31.39 -8.29
N ARG A 212 0.91 31.55 -9.33
CA ARG A 212 0.73 32.64 -10.31
C ARG A 212 -0.35 32.33 -11.34
N MET A 213 -0.74 31.06 -11.48
CA MET A 213 -1.87 30.66 -12.33
C MET A 213 -3.20 31.11 -11.71
N THR A 214 -4.13 31.51 -12.57
CA THR A 214 -5.50 31.86 -12.16
C THR A 214 -6.34 30.60 -11.95
N ASP A 215 -7.44 30.74 -11.20
CA ASP A 215 -8.39 29.64 -10.99
C ASP A 215 -8.99 29.17 -12.32
N THR A 216 -9.33 30.13 -13.20
CA THR A 216 -9.87 29.86 -14.54
C THR A 216 -8.90 29.07 -15.40
N ASP A 217 -7.60 29.40 -15.40
CA ASP A 217 -6.59 28.67 -16.16
C ASP A 217 -6.47 27.22 -15.67
N LEU A 218 -6.42 27.02 -14.35
CA LEU A 218 -6.31 25.68 -13.76
C LEU A 218 -7.55 24.83 -14.03
N VAL A 219 -8.74 25.41 -13.93
CA VAL A 219 -10.00 24.73 -14.29
C VAL A 219 -10.03 24.38 -15.78
N SER A 220 -9.60 25.29 -16.65
CA SER A 220 -9.58 25.02 -18.10
C SER A 220 -8.60 23.90 -18.48
N VAL A 221 -7.49 23.75 -17.76
CA VAL A 221 -6.46 22.74 -18.07
C VAL A 221 -6.75 21.38 -17.42
N PHE A 222 -7.27 21.38 -16.18
CA PHE A 222 -7.39 20.17 -15.35
C PHE A 222 -8.84 19.79 -15.02
N GLY A 223 -9.81 20.55 -15.52
CA GLY A 223 -11.22 20.38 -15.20
C GLY A 223 -11.60 20.96 -13.85
N GLU A 224 -12.91 21.06 -13.62
CA GLU A 224 -13.52 21.78 -12.50
C GLU A 224 -12.97 21.36 -11.13
N ARG A 225 -13.00 20.05 -10.86
CA ARG A 225 -12.66 19.51 -9.54
C ARG A 225 -11.17 19.61 -9.25
N HIS A 226 -10.33 19.18 -10.19
CA HIS A 226 -8.89 19.14 -9.97
C HIS A 226 -8.27 20.54 -10.06
N GLY A 227 -8.71 21.38 -11.00
CA GLY A 227 -8.24 22.75 -11.15
C GLY A 227 -8.48 23.61 -9.91
N ARG A 228 -9.72 23.60 -9.38
CA ARG A 228 -10.06 24.32 -8.13
C ARG A 228 -9.26 23.80 -6.94
N SER A 229 -9.06 22.49 -6.85
CA SER A 229 -8.26 21.88 -5.78
C SER A 229 -6.80 22.33 -5.86
N LEU A 230 -6.18 22.30 -7.04
CA LEU A 230 -4.80 22.80 -7.23
C LEU A 230 -4.68 24.28 -6.88
N PHE A 231 -5.66 25.10 -7.29
CA PHE A 231 -5.67 26.53 -6.99
C PHE A 231 -5.69 26.81 -5.48
N ALA A 232 -6.52 26.07 -4.74
CA ALA A 232 -6.64 26.17 -3.29
C ALA A 232 -5.38 25.67 -2.57
N LEU A 233 -4.93 24.45 -2.88
CA LEU A 233 -3.79 23.82 -2.24
C LEU A 233 -2.49 24.59 -2.47
N ALA A 234 -2.26 25.12 -3.67
CA ALA A 234 -1.09 25.96 -3.94
C ALA A 234 -1.03 27.19 -3.01
N ARG A 235 -2.16 27.65 -2.47
CA ARG A 235 -2.28 28.78 -1.54
C ARG A 235 -2.39 28.34 -0.07
N ALA A 236 -1.98 27.12 0.24
CA ALA A 236 -2.11 26.47 1.55
C ALA A 236 -3.56 26.33 2.05
N ARG A 237 -4.57 26.45 1.17
CA ARG A 237 -5.97 26.31 1.55
C ARG A 237 -6.39 24.86 1.44
N ASP A 238 -6.40 24.18 2.57
CA ASP A 238 -6.84 22.79 2.71
C ASP A 238 -7.79 22.70 3.91
N ASP A 239 -9.08 22.52 3.61
CA ASP A 239 -10.18 22.42 4.56
C ASP A 239 -10.64 20.97 4.79
N ARG A 240 -9.92 19.99 4.24
CA ARG A 240 -10.24 18.57 4.41
C ARG A 240 -10.17 18.18 5.87
N GLU A 241 -11.26 17.62 6.39
CA GLU A 241 -11.33 17.05 7.72
C GLU A 241 -10.70 15.66 7.78
N LEU A 242 -10.46 15.19 9.01
CA LEU A 242 -10.07 13.80 9.23
C LEU A 242 -11.26 12.88 8.95
N THR A 243 -10.99 11.81 8.22
CA THR A 243 -11.95 10.75 7.92
C THR A 243 -11.78 9.65 8.97
N LEU A 244 -12.56 9.71 10.05
CA LEU A 244 -12.44 8.82 11.21
C LEU A 244 -12.98 7.41 10.96
N SER A 245 -13.88 7.24 9.99
CA SER A 245 -14.38 5.95 9.55
C SER A 245 -14.33 5.85 8.02
N ARG A 246 -13.90 4.69 7.52
CA ARG A 246 -13.92 4.37 6.10
C ARG A 246 -14.58 3.03 5.90
N GLU A 247 -15.68 3.03 5.15
CA GLU A 247 -16.26 1.81 4.62
C GLU A 247 -15.54 1.45 3.32
N ALA A 248 -15.14 0.18 3.18
CA ALA A 248 -14.55 -0.29 1.95
C ALA A 248 -15.60 -0.17 0.83
N LYS A 249 -15.24 0.44 -0.30
CA LYS A 249 -16.14 0.56 -1.48
C LYS A 249 -16.01 -0.61 -2.44
N SER A 250 -14.88 -1.31 -2.38
CA SER A 250 -14.60 -2.51 -3.14
C SER A 250 -13.62 -3.41 -2.40
N ILE A 251 -13.65 -4.70 -2.73
CA ILE A 251 -12.69 -5.71 -2.29
C ILE A 251 -12.20 -6.39 -3.57
N SER A 252 -10.91 -6.33 -3.83
CA SER A 252 -10.31 -6.98 -5.00
C SER A 252 -8.96 -7.59 -4.66
N ASN A 253 -8.56 -8.58 -5.44
CA ASN A 253 -7.25 -9.18 -5.39
C ASN A 253 -6.74 -9.36 -6.84
N GLU A 254 -5.47 -9.11 -7.06
CA GLU A 254 -4.84 -9.17 -8.39
C GLU A 254 -3.43 -9.73 -8.30
N GLU A 255 -3.03 -10.48 -9.33
CA GLU A 255 -1.71 -11.10 -9.41
C GLU A 255 -1.04 -10.82 -10.76
N THR A 256 0.21 -10.35 -10.70
CA THR A 256 1.08 -10.30 -11.88
C THR A 256 1.85 -11.61 -11.98
N PHE A 257 1.63 -12.35 -13.06
CA PHE A 257 2.30 -13.62 -13.30
C PHE A 257 3.79 -13.43 -13.61
N GLU A 258 4.62 -14.42 -13.24
CA GLU A 258 6.06 -14.41 -13.52
C GLU A 258 6.35 -14.40 -15.03
N ARG A 259 5.51 -15.08 -15.81
CA ARG A 259 5.50 -15.13 -17.27
C ARG A 259 4.10 -14.85 -17.76
N ASP A 260 3.97 -14.35 -18.97
CA ASP A 260 2.65 -14.11 -19.55
C ASP A 260 1.98 -15.46 -19.83
N VAL A 261 0.71 -15.58 -19.44
CA VAL A 261 -0.07 -16.81 -19.49
C VAL A 261 -0.97 -16.78 -20.71
N HIS A 262 -0.91 -17.82 -21.55
CA HIS A 262 -1.72 -17.93 -22.77
C HIS A 262 -2.84 -18.96 -22.62
N GLU A 263 -2.69 -19.89 -21.68
CA GLU A 263 -3.57 -21.02 -21.49
C GLU A 263 -4.81 -20.62 -20.68
N ARG A 264 -5.99 -20.71 -21.31
CA ARG A 264 -7.28 -20.37 -20.67
C ARG A 264 -7.53 -21.14 -19.38
N HIS A 265 -7.25 -22.44 -19.37
CA HIS A 265 -7.46 -23.29 -18.19
C HIS A 265 -6.58 -22.87 -16.99
N VAL A 266 -5.40 -22.29 -17.24
CA VAL A 266 -4.56 -21.71 -16.17
C VAL A 266 -5.22 -20.45 -15.64
N LEU A 267 -5.67 -19.56 -16.53
CA LEU A 267 -6.36 -18.33 -16.13
C LEU A 267 -7.65 -18.61 -15.34
N HIS A 268 -8.44 -19.62 -15.73
CA HIS A 268 -9.64 -20.02 -14.99
C HIS A 268 -9.32 -20.49 -13.57
N ARG A 269 -8.30 -21.34 -13.40
CA ARG A 269 -7.84 -21.76 -12.06
C ARG A 269 -7.38 -20.58 -11.21
N GLU A 270 -6.69 -19.61 -11.81
CA GLU A 270 -6.29 -18.40 -11.10
C GLU A 270 -7.48 -17.51 -10.74
N ILE A 271 -8.53 -17.44 -11.58
CA ILE A 271 -9.78 -16.77 -11.22
C ILE A 271 -10.41 -17.42 -9.99
N GLU A 272 -10.51 -18.75 -9.94
CA GLU A 272 -11.07 -19.49 -8.79
C GLU A 272 -10.29 -19.14 -7.51
N ARG A 273 -8.97 -19.27 -7.55
CA ARG A 273 -8.09 -18.94 -6.43
C ARG A 273 -8.23 -17.49 -5.95
N ILE A 274 -8.29 -16.53 -6.88
CA ILE A 274 -8.46 -15.10 -6.55
C ILE A 274 -9.87 -14.85 -6.00
N ALA A 275 -10.90 -15.49 -6.55
CA ALA A 275 -12.29 -15.37 -6.12
C ALA A 275 -12.50 -15.92 -4.70
N GLU A 276 -11.89 -17.04 -4.34
CA GLU A 276 -11.86 -17.55 -2.96
C GLU A 276 -11.31 -16.50 -1.99
N SER A 277 -10.19 -15.87 -2.35
CA SER A 277 -9.58 -14.80 -1.55
C SER A 277 -10.49 -13.58 -1.40
N VAL A 278 -11.17 -13.17 -2.48
CA VAL A 278 -12.14 -12.06 -2.46
C VAL A 278 -13.37 -12.41 -1.62
N GLY A 279 -13.92 -13.62 -1.79
CA GLY A 279 -15.08 -14.12 -1.04
C GLY A 279 -14.80 -14.20 0.46
N ALA A 280 -13.66 -14.79 0.86
CA ALA A 280 -13.24 -14.85 2.27
C ALA A 280 -13.07 -13.47 2.90
N ARG A 281 -12.56 -12.49 2.14
CA ARG A 281 -12.43 -11.09 2.60
C ARG A 281 -13.78 -10.40 2.72
N ALA A 282 -14.69 -10.62 1.78
CA ALA A 282 -16.06 -10.10 1.84
C ALA A 282 -16.83 -10.70 3.02
N GLU A 283 -16.65 -12.00 3.28
CA GLU A 283 -17.21 -12.67 4.45
C GLU A 283 -16.67 -12.09 5.76
N LYS A 284 -15.35 -11.96 5.90
CA LYS A 284 -14.73 -11.34 7.08
C LYS A 284 -15.21 -9.90 7.31
N ALA A 285 -15.45 -9.16 6.25
CA ALA A 285 -15.97 -7.79 6.31
C ALA A 285 -17.49 -7.72 6.53
N GLY A 286 -18.21 -8.84 6.47
CA GLY A 286 -19.66 -8.89 6.64
C GLY A 286 -20.45 -8.20 5.51
N VAL A 287 -19.89 -8.13 4.30
CA VAL A 287 -20.50 -7.43 3.16
C VAL A 287 -20.86 -8.38 2.02
N PHE A 288 -21.92 -8.04 1.28
CA PHE A 288 -22.27 -8.67 0.00
C PHE A 288 -22.14 -7.64 -1.11
N GLY A 289 -21.55 -8.00 -2.25
CA GLY A 289 -21.41 -7.09 -3.38
C GLY A 289 -22.30 -7.44 -4.54
N ARG A 290 -22.71 -6.42 -5.29
CA ARG A 290 -23.56 -6.58 -6.48
C ARG A 290 -22.77 -6.68 -7.77
N THR A 291 -21.56 -6.12 -7.83
CA THR A 291 -20.82 -6.03 -9.09
C THR A 291 -19.50 -6.76 -8.98
N VAL A 292 -19.34 -7.78 -9.81
CA VAL A 292 -18.09 -8.52 -10.01
C VAL A 292 -17.29 -7.82 -11.10
N HIS A 293 -16.00 -7.60 -10.84
CA HIS A 293 -15.06 -6.97 -11.74
C HIS A 293 -14.00 -7.97 -12.16
N LEU A 294 -13.61 -7.93 -13.43
CA LEU A 294 -12.44 -8.59 -13.97
C LEU A 294 -11.49 -7.52 -14.50
N LYS A 295 -10.22 -7.64 -14.14
CA LYS A 295 -9.13 -6.83 -14.66
C LYS A 295 -8.08 -7.73 -15.28
N VAL A 296 -7.70 -7.41 -16.51
CA VAL A 296 -6.63 -8.09 -17.24
C VAL A 296 -5.61 -7.02 -17.62
N ARG A 297 -4.32 -7.28 -17.36
CA ARG A 297 -3.24 -6.50 -17.94
C ARG A 297 -2.51 -7.34 -18.96
N LEU A 298 -2.22 -6.73 -20.10
CA LEU A 298 -1.53 -7.35 -21.22
C LEU A 298 0.00 -7.12 -21.12
N PRO A 299 0.84 -7.81 -21.92
CA PRO A 299 2.30 -7.67 -21.85
C PRO A 299 2.81 -6.25 -22.13
N ASP A 300 2.10 -5.50 -22.99
CA ASP A 300 2.34 -4.09 -23.32
C ASP A 300 1.83 -3.10 -22.25
N PHE A 301 1.40 -3.62 -21.09
CA PHE A 301 0.78 -2.89 -19.98
C PHE A 301 -0.62 -2.31 -20.24
N THR A 302 -1.22 -2.58 -21.40
CA THR A 302 -2.63 -2.24 -21.66
C THR A 302 -3.52 -2.93 -20.62
N ALA A 303 -4.40 -2.16 -19.98
CA ALA A 303 -5.33 -2.65 -18.96
C ALA A 303 -6.74 -2.75 -19.54
N LEU A 304 -7.34 -3.94 -19.46
CA LEU A 304 -8.72 -4.21 -19.83
C LEU A 304 -9.51 -4.47 -18.54
N THR A 305 -10.64 -3.77 -18.39
CA THR A 305 -11.58 -4.01 -17.29
C THR A 305 -12.94 -4.37 -17.85
N ARG A 306 -13.56 -5.38 -17.25
CA ARG A 306 -14.95 -5.79 -17.48
C ARG A 306 -15.65 -5.96 -16.15
N SER A 307 -16.95 -5.74 -16.14
CA SER A 307 -17.73 -5.89 -14.92
C SER A 307 -19.12 -6.41 -15.25
N PHE A 308 -19.72 -7.12 -14.29
CA PHE A 308 -21.10 -7.57 -14.38
C PHE A 308 -21.79 -7.37 -13.03
N THR A 309 -22.96 -6.74 -13.06
CA THR A 309 -23.80 -6.56 -11.87
C THR A 309 -24.79 -7.72 -11.78
N THR A 310 -24.68 -8.51 -10.73
CA THR A 310 -25.56 -9.65 -10.46
C THR A 310 -26.94 -9.18 -9.96
N THR A 311 -27.96 -9.99 -10.25
CA THR A 311 -29.34 -9.75 -9.79
C THR A 311 -29.42 -9.74 -8.27
N SER A 312 -28.79 -10.74 -7.64
CA SER A 312 -28.69 -10.87 -6.19
C SER A 312 -27.27 -10.56 -5.72
N PRO A 313 -27.08 -9.74 -4.67
CA PRO A 313 -25.77 -9.51 -4.08
C PRO A 313 -25.14 -10.82 -3.61
N THR A 314 -23.84 -10.98 -3.80
CA THR A 314 -23.11 -12.20 -3.45
C THR A 314 -21.80 -11.89 -2.73
N ARG A 315 -21.35 -12.86 -1.94
CA ARG A 315 -19.98 -12.97 -1.42
C ARG A 315 -19.41 -14.38 -1.65
N ASP A 316 -20.17 -15.21 -2.37
CA ASP A 316 -19.85 -16.60 -2.66
C ASP A 316 -18.75 -16.66 -3.72
N ALA A 317 -17.65 -17.34 -3.36
CA ALA A 317 -16.47 -17.46 -4.21
C ALA A 317 -16.80 -18.12 -5.57
N ASP A 318 -17.68 -19.12 -5.60
CA ASP A 318 -18.03 -19.83 -6.82
C ASP A 318 -18.84 -18.94 -7.77
N VAL A 319 -19.77 -18.14 -7.22
CA VAL A 319 -20.53 -17.17 -8.03
C VAL A 319 -19.60 -16.10 -8.60
N ILE A 320 -18.66 -15.60 -7.80
CA ILE A 320 -17.66 -14.63 -8.21
C ILE A 320 -16.78 -15.22 -9.31
N ALA A 321 -16.26 -16.44 -9.11
CA ALA A 321 -15.40 -17.14 -10.05
C ALA A 321 -16.10 -17.40 -11.39
N ARG A 322 -17.32 -17.97 -11.38
CA ARG A 322 -18.09 -18.20 -12.61
C ARG A 322 -18.35 -16.90 -13.37
N THR A 323 -18.69 -15.83 -12.66
CA THR A 323 -18.95 -14.52 -13.28
C THR A 323 -17.69 -13.95 -13.91
N ALA A 324 -16.57 -13.95 -13.19
CA ALA A 324 -15.29 -13.46 -13.70
C ALA A 324 -14.77 -14.30 -14.88
N THR A 325 -14.94 -15.62 -14.85
CA THR A 325 -14.59 -16.53 -15.96
C THR A 325 -15.37 -16.19 -17.22
N ARG A 326 -16.69 -15.98 -17.12
CA ARG A 326 -17.51 -15.53 -18.26
C ARG A 326 -17.05 -14.18 -18.82
N LEU A 327 -16.66 -13.24 -17.95
CA LEU A 327 -16.09 -11.96 -18.39
C LEU A 327 -14.75 -12.13 -19.11
N LEU A 328 -13.93 -13.09 -18.69
CA LEU A 328 -12.63 -13.39 -19.29
C LEU A 328 -12.81 -14.03 -20.67
N ASP A 329 -13.74 -14.97 -20.80
CA ASP A 329 -13.99 -15.71 -22.04
C ASP A 329 -14.55 -14.81 -23.15
N GLY A 330 -15.19 -13.69 -22.79
CA GLY A 330 -15.59 -12.64 -23.73
C GLY A 330 -14.45 -11.73 -24.23
N LEU A 331 -13.20 -11.93 -23.79
CA LEU A 331 -12.04 -11.15 -24.24
C LEU A 331 -11.21 -11.94 -25.25
N ASP A 332 -10.77 -11.29 -26.33
CA ASP A 332 -9.72 -11.84 -27.20
C ASP A 332 -8.33 -11.48 -26.66
N LEU A 333 -7.49 -12.48 -26.41
CA LEU A 333 -6.23 -12.35 -25.65
C LEU A 333 -5.04 -13.07 -26.36
N PRO A 334 -4.75 -12.78 -27.64
CA PRO A 334 -3.74 -13.52 -28.41
C PRO A 334 -2.31 -13.34 -27.87
N GLN A 335 -2.04 -12.19 -27.27
CA GLN A 335 -0.75 -11.85 -26.66
C GLN A 335 -0.54 -12.44 -25.25
N GLY A 336 -1.54 -13.16 -24.71
CA GLY A 336 -1.49 -13.67 -23.34
C GLY A 336 -1.76 -12.59 -22.29
N VAL A 337 -1.77 -13.02 -21.03
CA VAL A 337 -2.13 -12.21 -19.87
C VAL A 337 -0.94 -12.05 -18.95
N ARG A 338 -0.62 -10.80 -18.60
CA ARG A 338 0.44 -10.42 -17.67
C ARG A 338 -0.04 -10.35 -16.22
N LEU A 339 -1.23 -9.77 -16.00
CA LEU A 339 -1.89 -9.72 -14.69
C LEU A 339 -3.36 -10.04 -14.82
N LEU A 340 -3.88 -10.72 -13.81
CA LEU A 340 -5.29 -11.03 -13.65
C LEU A 340 -5.76 -10.54 -12.28
N GLY A 341 -6.94 -9.93 -12.23
CA GLY A 341 -7.54 -9.46 -10.99
C GLY A 341 -9.05 -9.64 -11.01
N VAL A 342 -9.58 -10.00 -9.85
CA VAL A 342 -11.03 -10.14 -9.62
C VAL A 342 -11.41 -9.24 -8.45
N GLY A 343 -12.57 -8.60 -8.56
CA GLY A 343 -13.06 -7.69 -7.53
C GLY A 343 -14.56 -7.73 -7.36
N LEU A 344 -14.99 -7.20 -6.22
CA LEU A 344 -16.37 -7.10 -5.81
C LEU A 344 -16.65 -5.68 -5.30
N SER A 345 -17.81 -5.11 -5.64
CA SER A 345 -18.20 -3.76 -5.23
C SER A 345 -19.73 -3.61 -5.18
N GLY A 346 -20.21 -2.40 -4.85
CA GLY A 346 -21.63 -2.13 -4.69
C GLY A 346 -22.18 -2.86 -3.48
N PHE A 347 -21.50 -2.69 -2.34
CA PHE A 347 -21.78 -3.45 -1.14
C PHE A 347 -23.13 -3.12 -0.52
N VAL A 348 -23.78 -4.15 0.02
CA VAL A 348 -25.00 -4.07 0.84
C VAL A 348 -24.79 -4.87 2.13
N ALA A 349 -25.43 -4.41 3.21
CA ALA A 349 -25.29 -5.01 4.55
C ALA A 349 -25.99 -6.38 4.68
N HIS A 350 -27.02 -6.64 3.87
CA HIS A 350 -27.78 -7.89 3.90
C HIS A 350 -28.12 -8.34 2.48
N ALA A 351 -27.84 -9.61 2.18
CA ALA A 351 -28.40 -10.29 1.02
C ALA A 351 -29.43 -11.32 1.51
N GLN A 352 -30.64 -11.27 0.97
CA GLN A 352 -31.57 -12.38 1.08
C GLN A 352 -31.14 -13.40 0.02
N THR A 353 -30.59 -14.54 0.45
CA THR A 353 -30.29 -15.66 -0.46
C THR A 353 -31.60 -16.07 -1.12
N GLY A 354 -31.65 -16.09 -2.46
CA GLY A 354 -32.81 -16.59 -3.18
C GLY A 354 -33.12 -18.01 -2.71
N LEU A 355 -34.30 -18.22 -2.14
CA LEU A 355 -34.70 -19.50 -1.52
C LEU A 355 -35.01 -20.58 -2.59
N PHE A 356 -34.88 -20.27 -3.87
CA PHE A 356 -35.21 -21.13 -5.00
C PHE A 356 -34.27 -20.84 -6.19
N ASP A 357 -33.03 -21.34 -6.14
CA ASP A 357 -32.14 -21.43 -7.32
C ASP A 357 -31.38 -22.76 -7.33
N LEU A 358 -32.03 -23.81 -6.81
CA LEU A 358 -31.68 -25.18 -7.14
C LEU A 358 -32.67 -25.62 -8.22
N GLU A 359 -32.12 -25.96 -9.39
CA GLU A 359 -32.78 -26.46 -10.60
C GLU A 359 -33.35 -25.40 -11.57
N THR A 360 -32.50 -24.92 -12.47
CA THR A 360 -32.92 -24.76 -13.87
C THR A 360 -31.76 -25.09 -14.80
N SER A 361 -31.80 -26.30 -15.32
CA SER A 361 -31.03 -26.80 -16.44
C SER A 361 -31.45 -26.13 -17.75
N ALA A 362 -30.45 -25.82 -18.58
CA ALA A 362 -30.46 -25.72 -20.04
C ALA A 362 -31.55 -24.86 -20.72
N ASP A 363 -31.06 -23.98 -21.60
CA ASP A 363 -31.79 -23.23 -22.64
C ASP A 363 -32.72 -22.13 -22.14
N ASP A 364 -32.19 -20.91 -22.04
CA ASP A 364 -32.98 -19.74 -22.37
C ASP A 364 -32.11 -18.70 -23.10
N GLU A 365 -32.38 -18.57 -24.40
CA GLU A 365 -31.87 -17.51 -25.26
C GLU A 365 -32.42 -16.17 -24.75
N THR A 366 -31.57 -15.35 -24.13
CA THR A 366 -31.94 -13.95 -23.86
C THR A 366 -31.00 -13.01 -24.60
N GLU A 367 -31.65 -12.26 -25.48
CA GLU A 367 -31.18 -11.28 -26.44
C GLU A 367 -30.18 -10.25 -25.86
N TYR A 368 -29.13 -9.98 -26.63
CA TYR A 368 -28.05 -9.04 -26.31
C TYR A 368 -28.55 -7.58 -26.33
N PRO A 369 -28.38 -6.79 -25.25
CA PRO A 369 -28.32 -5.34 -25.37
C PRO A 369 -26.88 -4.86 -25.55
N GLU A 370 -26.78 -3.75 -26.26
CA GLU A 370 -25.62 -3.23 -26.97
C GLU A 370 -24.36 -2.91 -26.14
N VAL A 371 -23.25 -2.99 -26.87
CA VAL A 371 -21.90 -2.52 -26.56
C VAL A 371 -21.93 -1.10 -25.97
N PHE A 372 -21.65 -0.94 -24.68
CA PHE A 372 -21.22 0.35 -24.17
C PHE A 372 -19.74 0.57 -24.53
N ALA A 373 -19.52 1.40 -25.56
CA ALA A 373 -18.22 1.99 -25.84
C ALA A 373 -17.75 2.85 -24.65
N PRO A 374 -16.43 2.90 -24.39
CA PRO A 374 -15.90 3.61 -23.23
C PRO A 374 -16.17 5.12 -23.33
N SER A 375 -16.74 5.70 -22.26
CA SER A 375 -16.74 7.14 -22.08
C SER A 375 -15.33 7.61 -21.68
N PRO A 376 -14.73 8.64 -22.32
CA PRO A 376 -13.36 9.09 -22.02
C PRO A 376 -13.19 9.87 -20.69
N GLN A 377 -13.96 9.56 -19.65
CA GLN A 377 -13.94 10.34 -18.40
C GLN A 377 -13.75 9.55 -17.11
N ASP A 378 -13.51 8.24 -17.18
CA ASP A 378 -13.00 7.48 -16.03
C ASP A 378 -11.47 7.54 -15.99
N GLU A 379 -10.92 8.75 -15.80
CA GLU A 379 -9.59 8.83 -15.19
C GLU A 379 -9.72 8.23 -13.78
N PRO A 380 -8.81 7.34 -13.36
CA PRO A 380 -8.85 6.86 -11.98
C PRO A 380 -8.64 8.08 -11.10
N ALA A 381 -9.67 8.44 -10.34
CA ALA A 381 -9.50 9.36 -9.24
C ALA A 381 -8.32 8.83 -8.41
N HIS A 382 -7.21 9.57 -8.40
CA HIS A 382 -6.16 9.42 -7.40
C HIS A 382 -6.73 9.88 -6.05
N GLY A 383 -7.72 9.13 -5.56
CA GLY A 383 -8.13 9.12 -4.18
C GLY A 383 -7.08 8.32 -3.41
N SER A 384 -6.72 8.83 -2.24
CA SER A 384 -5.90 8.16 -1.22
C SER A 384 -6.66 6.96 -0.63
N ASP A 385 -7.02 6.00 -1.48
CA ASP A 385 -7.49 4.70 -1.05
C ASP A 385 -6.35 4.05 -0.30
N ALA A 386 -6.60 3.61 0.93
CA ALA A 386 -5.65 2.82 1.69
C ALA A 386 -5.31 1.57 0.84
N ILE A 387 -4.14 1.61 0.20
CA ILE A 387 -3.67 0.51 -0.63
C ILE A 387 -3.40 -0.64 0.32
N ASP A 388 -4.25 -1.67 0.29
CA ASP A 388 -4.00 -2.92 1.00
C ASP A 388 -2.80 -3.62 0.34
N LEU A 389 -1.60 -3.30 0.85
CA LEU A 389 -0.31 -3.80 0.36
C LEU A 389 -0.22 -5.34 0.40
N SER A 390 -1.09 -6.02 1.16
CA SER A 390 -1.11 -7.49 1.23
C SER A 390 -1.52 -8.17 -0.08
N THR A 391 -2.26 -7.46 -0.95
CA THR A 391 -2.86 -8.04 -2.16
C THR A 391 -1.96 -8.03 -3.39
N ARG A 392 -0.88 -7.25 -3.41
CA ARG A 392 0.07 -7.23 -4.56
C ARG A 392 1.05 -8.40 -4.59
N PHE A 393 0.99 -9.26 -3.57
CA PHE A 393 1.94 -10.35 -3.38
C PHE A 393 1.18 -11.65 -3.13
N SER A 394 0.36 -12.09 -4.08
CA SER A 394 0.03 -13.51 -4.17
C SER A 394 1.32 -14.25 -4.56
N PRO A 395 1.80 -15.21 -3.74
CA PRO A 395 3.03 -15.92 -4.00
C PRO A 395 2.84 -16.94 -5.12
N SER A 396 3.81 -17.03 -6.03
CA SER A 396 3.97 -18.19 -6.90
C SER A 396 4.08 -19.46 -6.04
N PRO A 397 3.29 -20.52 -6.29
CA PRO A 397 3.27 -21.75 -5.49
C PRO A 397 4.59 -22.55 -5.55
N GLU A 398 5.55 -22.17 -6.41
CA GLU A 398 6.73 -22.98 -6.69
C GLU A 398 7.86 -22.89 -5.64
N ARG A 399 7.82 -21.97 -4.67
CA ARG A 399 8.89 -21.84 -3.65
C ARG A 399 8.36 -21.89 -2.22
N ARG A 400 8.51 -23.06 -1.58
CA ARG A 400 8.24 -23.30 -0.14
C ARG A 400 8.92 -22.27 0.77
N TRP A 401 10.17 -21.90 0.46
CA TRP A 401 10.97 -20.98 1.27
C TRP A 401 11.31 -19.70 0.49
N ARG A 402 10.90 -18.55 1.04
CA ARG A 402 11.15 -17.21 0.48
C ARG A 402 12.20 -16.48 1.31
N THR A 403 13.10 -15.75 0.67
CA THR A 403 14.11 -14.94 1.39
C THR A 403 13.43 -13.95 2.34
N GLY A 404 13.90 -13.93 3.59
CA GLY A 404 13.35 -13.10 4.66
C GLY A 404 12.31 -13.79 5.53
N MET A 405 11.73 -14.91 5.09
CA MET A 405 10.73 -15.70 5.84
C MET A 405 11.29 -16.23 7.16
N ASP A 406 10.48 -16.16 8.23
CA ASP A 406 10.85 -16.66 9.55
C ASP A 406 10.65 -18.19 9.62
N VAL A 407 11.58 -18.88 10.28
CA VAL A 407 11.63 -20.34 10.37
C VAL A 407 12.07 -20.81 11.75
N HIS A 408 11.75 -22.06 12.07
CA HIS A 408 12.19 -22.73 13.28
C HIS A 408 12.88 -24.05 12.92
N HIS A 409 13.93 -24.40 13.68
CA HIS A 409 14.58 -25.71 13.65
C HIS A 409 14.86 -26.19 15.08
N PRO A 410 14.52 -27.44 15.45
CA PRO A 410 14.68 -27.94 16.82
C PRO A 410 16.08 -27.74 17.42
N ASP A 411 17.14 -28.01 16.64
CA ASP A 411 18.53 -27.93 17.12
C ASP A 411 19.12 -26.52 17.12
N HIS A 412 18.54 -25.60 16.35
CA HIS A 412 19.13 -24.28 16.09
C HIS A 412 18.24 -23.12 16.57
N GLY A 413 16.99 -23.40 16.95
CA GLY A 413 16.00 -22.42 17.35
C GLY A 413 15.41 -21.64 16.19
N ASN A 414 15.06 -20.38 16.46
CA ASN A 414 14.43 -19.49 15.48
C ASN A 414 15.47 -18.86 14.56
N GLY A 415 15.08 -18.66 13.31
CA GLY A 415 15.90 -18.00 12.32
C GLY A 415 15.08 -17.48 11.16
N TRP A 416 15.77 -17.11 10.09
CA TRP A 416 15.15 -16.61 8.88
C TRP A 416 15.87 -17.10 7.64
N VAL A 417 15.12 -17.27 6.55
CA VAL A 417 15.64 -17.73 5.26
C VAL A 417 16.55 -16.65 4.66
N TRP A 418 17.85 -16.89 4.68
CA TRP A 418 18.84 -16.02 4.08
C TRP A 418 18.88 -16.17 2.55
N GLY A 419 18.63 -17.38 2.05
CA GLY A 419 18.55 -17.68 0.62
C GLY A 419 17.91 -19.03 0.33
N SER A 420 17.33 -19.18 -0.85
CA SER A 420 16.68 -20.43 -1.28
C SER A 420 16.85 -20.66 -2.78
N GLY A 421 17.23 -21.88 -3.16
CA GLY A 421 17.41 -22.28 -4.56
C GLY A 421 18.15 -23.60 -4.72
N ARG A 422 18.06 -24.22 -5.91
CA ARG A 422 18.74 -25.49 -6.24
C ARG A 422 18.50 -26.59 -5.19
N SER A 423 17.25 -26.77 -4.77
CA SER A 423 16.82 -27.74 -3.74
C SER A 423 17.48 -27.57 -2.36
N ARG A 424 18.05 -26.39 -2.08
CA ARG A 424 18.64 -26.04 -0.79
C ARG A 424 18.03 -24.75 -0.24
N VAL A 425 18.02 -24.66 1.08
CA VAL A 425 17.63 -23.46 1.82
C VAL A 425 18.72 -23.12 2.82
N THR A 426 19.17 -21.88 2.80
CA THR A 426 20.15 -21.35 3.73
C THR A 426 19.42 -20.47 4.74
N VAL A 427 19.61 -20.78 6.02
CA VAL A 427 18.94 -20.14 7.15
C VAL A 427 19.99 -19.51 8.05
N ARG A 428 19.69 -18.31 8.53
CA ARG A 428 20.46 -17.62 9.57
C ARG A 428 19.67 -17.65 10.87
N PHE A 429 20.26 -18.19 11.93
CA PHE A 429 19.59 -18.41 13.21
C PHE A 429 19.85 -17.25 14.16
N GLU A 430 19.03 -16.22 14.03
CA GLU A 430 19.04 -15.01 14.86
C GLU A 430 17.62 -14.46 14.97
N GLY A 431 17.41 -13.64 15.99
CA GLY A 431 16.20 -12.86 16.22
C GLY A 431 16.51 -11.51 16.87
N PRO A 432 15.48 -10.67 17.10
CA PRO A 432 15.63 -9.27 17.53
C PRO A 432 16.43 -9.09 18.82
N THR A 433 16.34 -10.04 19.75
CA THR A 433 16.97 -10.03 21.08
C THR A 433 18.30 -10.79 21.14
N THR A 434 18.77 -11.33 20.02
CA THR A 434 20.02 -12.11 19.92
C THR A 434 21.10 -11.33 19.16
N PRO A 435 22.40 -11.66 19.33
CA PRO A 435 23.43 -11.17 18.42
C PRO A 435 23.29 -11.83 17.03
N PRO A 436 23.98 -11.31 15.98
CA PRO A 436 24.04 -11.96 14.69
C PRO A 436 24.47 -13.42 14.81
N GLY A 437 23.64 -14.32 14.30
CA GLY A 437 23.76 -15.75 14.54
C GLY A 437 24.47 -16.54 13.45
N PRO A 438 24.64 -17.87 13.65
CA PRO A 438 25.24 -18.75 12.66
C PRO A 438 24.34 -18.95 11.44
N VAL A 439 24.95 -19.41 10.36
CA VAL A 439 24.27 -19.74 9.11
C VAL A 439 24.43 -21.22 8.83
N HIS A 440 23.32 -21.92 8.57
CA HIS A 440 23.31 -23.31 8.13
C HIS A 440 22.53 -23.48 6.83
N THR A 441 22.82 -24.55 6.08
CA THR A 441 22.14 -24.84 4.82
C THR A 441 21.58 -26.25 4.82
N PHE A 442 20.28 -26.36 4.63
CA PHE A 442 19.49 -27.60 4.66
C PHE A 442 19.01 -27.98 3.26
N ALA A 443 18.45 -29.19 3.15
CA ALA A 443 17.62 -29.56 2.00
C ALA A 443 16.31 -28.76 2.03
N VAL A 444 15.73 -28.47 0.86
CA VAL A 444 14.48 -27.69 0.77
C VAL A 444 13.28 -28.38 1.43
N ASP A 445 13.33 -29.72 1.50
CA ASP A 445 12.33 -30.63 2.03
C ASP A 445 12.67 -31.17 3.42
N ASP A 446 13.69 -30.61 4.09
CA ASP A 446 14.06 -30.96 5.46
C ASP A 446 12.83 -30.90 6.39
N GLU A 447 12.48 -32.03 7.00
CA GLU A 447 11.31 -32.18 7.87
C GLU A 447 11.47 -31.46 9.20
N ALA A 448 12.71 -31.21 9.66
CA ALA A 448 12.99 -30.48 10.88
C ALA A 448 12.86 -28.97 10.71
N LEU A 449 12.83 -28.47 9.46
CA LEU A 449 12.66 -27.05 9.17
C LEU A 449 11.20 -26.69 8.91
N SER A 450 10.63 -25.84 9.76
CA SER A 450 9.23 -25.40 9.69
C SER A 450 9.11 -23.87 9.58
N PRO A 451 8.04 -23.35 8.94
CA PRO A 451 7.68 -21.94 9.06
C PRO A 451 7.47 -21.55 10.51
N ALA A 452 7.89 -20.33 10.89
CA ALA A 452 7.65 -19.77 12.20
C ALA A 452 6.81 -18.49 12.11
N GLU A 453 6.16 -18.13 13.21
CA GLU A 453 5.53 -16.81 13.37
C GLU A 453 6.59 -15.71 13.45
N ALA A 454 6.14 -14.47 13.24
CA ALA A 454 7.00 -13.30 13.39
C ALA A 454 7.55 -13.21 14.84
N PRO A 455 8.87 -12.99 15.02
CA PRO A 455 9.47 -13.00 16.35
C PRO A 455 8.92 -11.87 17.24
N SER A 456 8.92 -12.10 18.56
CA SER A 456 8.72 -11.01 19.51
C SER A 456 9.99 -10.19 19.63
N TRP A 457 9.86 -8.86 19.64
CA TRP A 457 10.97 -7.91 19.86
C TRP A 457 11.11 -7.47 21.32
N THR A 458 10.23 -7.97 22.19
CA THR A 458 10.19 -7.72 23.64
C THR A 458 10.87 -8.83 24.42
#